data_AF-A0A4S8JAS0-F1
#
_entry.id   AF-A0A4S8JAS0-F1
#
_cell.length_a   1.000
_cell.length_b   1.000
_cell.length_c   1.000
_cell.angle_alpha   90.00
_cell.angle_beta   90.00
_cell.angle_gamma   90.00
#
_symmetry.space_group_name_H-M   'P 1'
#
loop_
_entity.id
_entity.type
_entity.pdbx_description
1 polymer ?
#
loop_
_entity_poly.entity_id
_entity_poly.type
_entity_poly.pdbx_seq_one_letter_code
_entity_poly.pdbx_strand_id
1 'polypeptide(L)'
;MDVLVAPMECEGGVRERRRRVGMGKTKLDSGWLAARSSEVAATGVQLTTTQPPTGPSAPWMEAVVPGTVLGTLLENNLVPDPFYGLNNEAIIDIANSGREYYTFWFFTTFECKKTANQHVHLNFRAINYSAEVYLNGHKEILPKGMFRRHSLNITDILTPSG
;
A
#
# COMPACT_ATOMS: atom_id res chain seq x y z
N MET A 1 -4.36 -5.12 12.84
CA MET A 1 -3.36 -5.68 11.92
C MET A 1 -2.54 -4.47 11.51
N ASP A 2 -1.35 -4.29 12.08
CA ASP A 2 -0.55 -3.12 11.76
C ASP A 2 0.07 -3.30 10.39
N VAL A 3 -0.55 -2.75 9.35
CA VAL A 3 0.01 -2.81 8.00
C VAL A 3 1.27 -1.95 7.95
N LEU A 4 2.43 -2.57 8.15
CA LEU A 4 3.71 -1.99 7.75
C LEU A 4 3.85 -2.12 6.24
N VAL A 5 3.53 -1.07 5.48
CA VAL A 5 3.82 -1.05 4.04
C VAL A 5 5.29 -0.68 3.88
N ALA A 6 6.16 -1.64 3.62
CA ALA A 6 7.55 -1.30 3.29
C ALA A 6 7.61 -0.63 1.90
N PRO A 7 8.67 0.17 1.61
CA PRO A 7 8.73 0.90 0.35
C PRO A 7 8.63 -0.07 -0.82
N MET A 8 7.69 0.23 -1.71
CA MET A 8 7.52 -0.56 -2.91
C MET A 8 8.44 -0.09 -4.01
N GLU A 9 8.92 -1.04 -4.79
CA GLU A 9 9.79 -0.76 -5.94
C GLU A 9 9.11 -1.25 -7.22
N CYS A 10 8.88 -0.36 -8.17
CA CYS A 10 8.57 -0.72 -9.55
C CYS A 10 9.89 -0.94 -10.30
N GLU A 11 10.11 -2.15 -10.84
CA GLU A 11 11.31 -2.48 -11.63
C GLU A 11 10.96 -2.86 -13.06
N GLY A 12 11.52 -2.17 -14.06
CA GLY A 12 11.45 -2.53 -15.49
C GLY A 12 12.70 -3.26 -15.97
N GLY A 13 12.58 -4.41 -16.66
CA GLY A 13 13.73 -5.17 -17.18
C GLY A 13 13.54 -5.82 -18.55
N VAL A 14 14.58 -5.79 -19.41
CA VAL A 14 14.64 -6.48 -20.71
C VAL A 14 15.44 -7.78 -20.56
N ARG A 15 14.91 -8.92 -21.04
CA ARG A 15 15.60 -10.22 -21.01
C ARG A 15 16.37 -10.47 -22.31
N GLU A 16 17.43 -9.71 -22.57
CA GLU A 16 18.29 -9.91 -23.75
C GLU A 16 19.74 -10.19 -23.36
N ARG A 17 20.31 -11.28 -23.89
CA ARG A 17 21.70 -11.68 -23.64
C ARG A 17 22.63 -10.65 -24.29
N ARG A 18 23.28 -9.84 -23.46
CA ARG A 18 24.31 -8.81 -23.75
C ARG A 18 23.80 -7.38 -23.98
N ARG A 19 23.42 -6.72 -22.88
CA ARG A 19 23.88 -5.39 -22.41
C ARG A 19 22.90 -4.94 -21.31
N ARG A 20 23.39 -4.72 -20.08
CA ARG A 20 22.57 -4.15 -18.99
C ARG A 20 22.33 -2.67 -19.30
N VAL A 21 21.18 -2.36 -19.88
CA VAL A 21 20.58 -1.02 -19.75
C VAL A 21 20.15 -0.89 -18.29
N GLY A 22 20.54 0.19 -17.62
CA GLY A 22 20.27 0.41 -16.21
C GLY A 22 18.77 0.35 -15.91
N MET A 23 18.39 -0.57 -15.02
CA MET A 23 17.04 -0.71 -14.47
C MET A 23 16.74 0.49 -13.56
N GLY A 24 15.68 1.25 -13.86
CA GLY A 24 15.15 2.24 -12.93
C GLY A 24 14.29 1.55 -11.88
N LYS A 25 14.63 1.72 -10.60
CA LYS A 25 13.74 1.38 -9.50
C LYS A 25 13.05 2.66 -9.03
N THR A 26 11.73 2.67 -9.01
CA THR A 26 10.98 3.79 -8.42
C THR A 26 10.44 3.37 -7.06
N LYS A 27 10.81 4.10 -6.02
CA LYS A 27 10.34 3.89 -4.66
C LYS A 27 8.97 4.56 -4.48
N LEU A 28 7.97 3.80 -3.99
CA LEU A 28 6.64 4.31 -3.65
C LEU A 28 6.54 4.47 -2.13
N ASP A 29 7.06 5.58 -1.59
CA ASP A 29 7.13 5.89 -0.16
C ASP A 29 6.50 7.25 0.20
N SER A 30 5.68 7.81 -0.70
CA SER A 30 5.00 9.08 -0.51
C SER A 30 3.70 9.10 -1.31
N GLY A 31 2.82 10.06 -1.01
CA GLY A 31 1.53 10.20 -1.70
C GLY A 31 0.55 9.06 -1.41
N TRP A 32 0.69 8.40 -0.26
CA TRP A 32 -0.22 7.36 0.17
C TRP A 32 -1.40 7.96 0.95
N LEU A 33 -2.59 7.41 0.70
CA LEU A 33 -3.78 7.66 1.48
C LEU A 33 -4.16 6.40 2.24
N ALA A 34 -4.74 6.56 3.43
CA ALA A 34 -5.31 5.48 4.21
C ALA A 34 -6.73 5.80 4.64
N ALA A 35 -7.57 4.77 4.73
CA ALA A 35 -8.91 4.86 5.30
C ALA A 35 -9.25 3.52 5.95
N ARG A 36 -10.02 3.53 7.03
CA ARG A 36 -10.49 2.28 7.65
C ARG A 36 -11.40 1.56 6.67
N SER A 37 -11.24 0.25 6.51
CA SER A 37 -12.02 -0.50 5.51
C SER A 37 -13.52 -0.42 5.74
N SER A 38 -13.96 -0.39 7.00
CA SER A 38 -15.36 -0.26 7.39
C SER A 38 -16.00 1.10 7.05
N GLU A 39 -15.19 2.12 6.77
CA GLU A 39 -15.64 3.47 6.44
C GLU A 39 -15.70 3.72 4.93
N VAL A 40 -15.21 2.76 4.12
CA VAL A 40 -15.16 2.85 2.66
C VAL A 40 -16.09 1.80 2.06
N ALA A 41 -17.20 2.26 1.47
CA ALA A 41 -18.17 1.40 0.79
C ALA A 41 -17.65 0.83 -0.55
N ALA A 42 -16.68 1.52 -1.18
CA ALA A 42 -16.12 1.11 -2.45
C ALA A 42 -15.24 -0.15 -2.30
N THR A 43 -15.34 -1.07 -3.26
CA THR A 43 -14.46 -2.24 -3.36
C THR A 43 -13.07 -1.86 -3.88
N GLY A 44 -12.06 -2.71 -3.66
CA GLY A 44 -10.71 -2.48 -4.21
C GLY A 44 -10.69 -2.34 -5.74
N VAL A 45 -11.61 -3.02 -6.45
CA VAL A 45 -11.79 -2.84 -7.90
C VAL A 45 -12.30 -1.44 -8.22
N GLN A 46 -13.32 -0.94 -7.52
CA GLN A 46 -13.84 0.41 -7.73
C GLN A 46 -12.81 1.48 -7.37
N LEU A 47 -12.11 1.33 -6.24
CA LEU A 47 -11.04 2.25 -5.81
C LEU A 47 -9.94 2.41 -6.87
N THR A 48 -9.61 1.34 -7.60
CA THR A 48 -8.56 1.36 -8.63
C THR A 48 -9.06 1.60 -10.04
N THR A 49 -10.35 1.92 -10.23
CA THR A 49 -10.93 2.14 -11.57
C THR A 49 -11.88 3.34 -11.63
N THR A 50 -12.96 3.32 -10.88
CA THR A 50 -14.12 4.22 -11.06
C THR A 50 -14.30 5.21 -9.92
N GLN A 51 -13.77 4.91 -8.74
CA GLN A 51 -13.94 5.71 -7.52
C GLN A 51 -12.62 5.87 -6.75
N PRO A 52 -11.52 6.31 -7.39
CA PRO A 52 -10.29 6.59 -6.65
C PRO A 52 -10.49 7.77 -5.70
N PRO A 53 -9.94 7.73 -4.47
CA PRO A 53 -9.87 8.93 -3.63
C PRO A 53 -8.97 9.98 -4.28
N THR A 54 -9.36 11.24 -4.16
CA THR A 54 -8.68 12.37 -4.81
C THR A 54 -7.68 13.09 -3.92
N GLY A 55 -7.63 12.77 -2.62
CA GLY A 55 -6.75 13.42 -1.64
C GLY A 55 -7.14 13.11 -0.20
N PRO A 56 -6.44 13.71 0.79
CA PRO A 56 -6.76 13.54 2.20
C PRO A 56 -8.04 14.31 2.55
N SER A 57 -9.16 13.59 2.59
CA SER A 57 -10.47 14.07 3.02
C SER A 57 -11.24 12.89 3.58
N ALA A 58 -11.89 13.09 4.73
CA ALA A 58 -12.60 12.03 5.46
C ALA A 58 -13.48 11.16 4.52
N PRO A 59 -13.36 9.82 4.59
CA PRO A 59 -12.61 9.05 5.59
C PRO A 59 -11.11 8.86 5.26
N TRP A 60 -10.62 9.39 4.14
CA TRP A 60 -9.22 9.27 3.73
C TRP A 60 -8.33 10.27 4.45
N MET A 61 -7.15 9.80 4.84
CA MET A 61 -6.11 10.58 5.51
C MET A 61 -4.75 10.30 4.85
N GLU A 62 -3.75 11.16 5.08
CA GLU A 62 -2.40 10.87 4.59
C GLU A 62 -1.82 9.66 5.32
N ALA A 63 -1.21 8.74 4.59
CA ALA A 63 -0.64 7.53 5.18
C ALA A 63 0.89 7.58 5.25
N VAL A 64 1.43 7.06 6.34
CA VAL A 64 2.87 6.96 6.55
C VAL A 64 3.38 5.65 5.93
N VAL A 65 4.17 5.75 4.87
CA VAL A 65 4.76 4.60 4.18
C VAL A 65 6.26 4.85 3.96
N PRO A 66 7.18 4.09 4.58
CA PRO A 66 6.91 2.99 5.51
C PRO A 66 6.45 3.45 6.89
N GLY A 67 5.43 2.79 7.42
CA GLY A 67 4.82 3.08 8.73
C GLY A 67 3.70 2.09 9.03
N THR A 68 3.07 2.20 10.19
CA THR A 68 1.95 1.33 10.59
C THR A 68 0.62 2.07 10.51
N VAL A 69 -0.50 1.34 10.64
CA VAL A 69 -1.83 1.95 10.84
C VAL A 69 -1.81 2.86 12.08
N LEU A 70 -1.26 2.40 13.21
CA LEU A 70 -1.18 3.21 14.41
C LEU A 70 -0.33 4.48 14.19
N GLY A 71 0.82 4.37 13.52
CA GLY A 71 1.64 5.53 13.17
C GLY A 71 0.91 6.51 12.25
N THR A 72 0.16 5.99 11.28
CA THR A 72 -0.69 6.83 10.41
C THR A 72 -1.78 7.55 11.21
N LEU A 73 -2.47 6.87 12.12
CA LEU A 73 -3.47 7.50 12.99
C LEU A 73 -2.85 8.57 13.88
N LEU A 74 -1.64 8.34 14.41
CA LEU A 74 -0.92 9.29 15.25
C LEU A 74 -0.54 10.57 14.48
N GLU A 75 0.08 10.43 13.30
CA GLU A 75 0.46 11.60 12.47
C GLU A 75 -0.75 12.44 12.04
N ASN A 76 -1.92 11.81 11.90
CA ASN A 76 -3.18 12.50 11.60
C ASN A 76 -3.94 12.98 12.85
N ASN A 77 -3.34 12.91 14.05
CA ASN A 77 -3.93 13.31 15.33
C ASN A 77 -5.25 12.60 15.67
N LEU A 78 -5.44 11.37 15.18
CA LEU A 78 -6.63 10.54 15.44
C LEU A 78 -6.47 9.65 16.68
N VAL A 79 -5.23 9.50 17.17
CA VAL A 79 -4.92 8.89 18.45
C VAL A 79 -3.91 9.78 19.19
N PRO A 80 -3.94 9.80 20.53
CA PRO A 80 -2.96 10.56 21.30
C PRO A 80 -1.57 9.89 21.26
N ASP A 81 -0.51 10.67 21.51
CA ASP A 81 0.86 10.13 21.62
C ASP A 81 0.92 9.05 22.71
N PRO A 82 1.17 7.77 22.35
CA PRO A 82 1.16 6.67 23.29
C PRO A 82 2.28 6.73 24.33
N PHE A 83 3.33 7.52 24.10
CA PHE A 83 4.46 7.65 25.03
C PHE A 83 4.23 8.73 26.10
N TYR A 84 3.14 9.49 26.01
CA TYR A 84 2.83 10.54 26.98
C TYR A 84 1.78 10.09 28.01
N GLY A 85 2.15 10.12 29.29
CA GLY A 85 1.23 9.82 30.40
C GLY A 85 0.63 8.41 30.28
N LEU A 86 -0.71 8.33 30.27
CA LEU A 86 -1.49 7.10 30.10
C LEU A 86 -2.24 7.07 28.76
N ASN A 87 -1.82 7.88 27.78
CA ASN A 87 -2.48 7.98 26.48
C ASN A 87 -2.55 6.65 25.74
N ASN A 88 -1.61 5.73 26.00
CA ASN A 88 -1.64 4.38 25.46
C ASN A 88 -2.94 3.62 25.83
N GLU A 89 -3.56 3.91 26.97
CA GLU A 89 -4.82 3.27 27.39
C GLU A 89 -6.03 3.74 26.57
N ALA A 90 -5.92 4.88 25.89
CA ALA A 90 -6.96 5.38 24.98
C ALA A 90 -6.94 4.68 23.60
N ILE A 91 -5.86 3.94 23.28
CA ILE A 91 -5.74 3.19 22.03
C ILE A 91 -6.32 1.79 22.25
N ILE A 92 -7.42 1.49 21.57
CA ILE A 92 -8.15 0.23 21.77
C ILE A 92 -7.29 -0.94 21.28
N ASP A 93 -7.01 -1.90 22.17
CA ASP A 93 -6.27 -3.11 21.79
C ASP A 93 -7.03 -3.97 20.77
N ILE A 94 -6.31 -4.59 19.84
CA ILE A 94 -6.87 -5.46 18.80
C ILE A 94 -7.63 -6.67 19.36
N ALA A 95 -7.25 -7.18 20.52
CA ALA A 95 -7.95 -8.26 21.21
C ALA A 95 -9.36 -7.83 21.65
N ASN A 96 -9.56 -6.53 21.90
CA ASN A 96 -10.85 -5.96 22.29
C ASN A 96 -11.63 -5.46 21.08
N SER A 97 -11.00 -4.74 20.15
CA SER A 97 -11.67 -4.18 18.96
C SER A 97 -11.99 -5.22 17.90
N GLY A 98 -11.28 -6.35 17.91
CA GLY A 98 -11.23 -7.28 16.79
C GLY A 98 -10.36 -6.77 15.63
N ARG A 99 -10.10 -7.67 14.68
CA ARG A 99 -9.19 -7.40 13.55
C ARG A 99 -9.71 -6.33 12.60
N GLU A 100 -11.02 -6.32 12.35
CA GLU A 100 -11.64 -5.42 11.39
C GLU A 100 -11.46 -3.96 11.72
N TYR A 101 -11.40 -3.61 13.00
CA TYR A 101 -11.09 -2.25 13.42
C TYR A 101 -9.75 -1.79 12.82
N TYR A 102 -8.72 -2.63 12.82
CA TYR A 102 -7.41 -2.29 12.27
C TYR A 102 -7.20 -2.86 10.85
N THR A 103 -8.27 -3.02 10.07
CA THR A 103 -8.19 -3.29 8.64
C THR A 103 -8.32 -1.97 7.89
N PHE A 104 -7.32 -1.63 7.08
CA PHE A 104 -7.23 -0.33 6.39
C PHE A 104 -6.97 -0.53 4.90
N TRP A 105 -7.56 0.33 4.09
CA TRP A 105 -7.11 0.60 2.74
C TRP A 105 -5.85 1.44 2.80
N PHE A 106 -4.88 1.10 1.94
CA PHE A 106 -3.75 1.95 1.59
C PHE A 106 -3.82 2.16 0.08
N PHE A 107 -3.89 3.42 -0.36
CA PHE A 107 -4.09 3.78 -1.76
C PHE A 107 -3.03 4.78 -2.21
N THR A 108 -2.48 4.55 -3.39
CA THR A 108 -1.67 5.55 -4.10
C THR A 108 -1.83 5.36 -5.60
N THR A 109 -1.47 6.38 -6.36
CA THR A 109 -1.30 6.31 -7.81
C THR A 109 0.17 6.52 -8.12
N PHE A 110 0.70 5.82 -9.12
CA PHE A 110 2.07 5.99 -9.55
C PHE A 110 2.14 5.89 -11.06
N GLU A 111 3.07 6.63 -11.66
CA GLU A 111 3.37 6.48 -13.08
C GLU A 111 4.50 5.45 -13.25
N CYS A 112 4.31 4.53 -14.19
CA CYS A 112 5.36 3.56 -14.55
C CYS A 112 5.53 3.48 -16.06
N LYS A 113 6.51 4.22 -16.59
CA LYS A 113 6.86 4.17 -18.01
C LYS A 113 7.53 2.84 -18.35
N LYS A 114 6.87 2.06 -19.20
CA LYS A 114 7.40 0.80 -19.75
C LYS A 114 7.84 1.02 -21.20
N THR A 115 9.02 0.53 -21.58
CA THR A 115 9.40 0.40 -22.99
C THR A 115 8.97 -0.97 -23.54
N ALA A 116 8.94 -1.10 -24.87
CA ALA A 116 8.75 -2.40 -25.51
C ALA A 116 9.72 -3.44 -24.93
N ASN A 117 9.24 -4.66 -24.71
CA ASN A 117 9.99 -5.81 -24.16
C ASN A 117 10.50 -5.66 -22.71
N GLN A 118 9.96 -4.72 -21.91
CA GLN A 118 10.23 -4.67 -20.47
C GLN A 118 9.15 -5.39 -19.65
N HIS A 119 9.58 -6.16 -18.66
CA HIS A 119 8.72 -6.66 -17.60
C HIS A 119 8.75 -5.72 -16.40
N VAL A 120 7.58 -5.45 -15.82
CA VAL A 120 7.43 -4.61 -14.63
C VAL A 120 6.99 -5.45 -13.44
N HIS A 121 7.72 -5.31 -12.33
CA HIS A 121 7.38 -5.92 -11.06
C HIS A 121 7.06 -4.89 -9.99
N LEU A 122 5.99 -5.10 -9.22
CA LEU A 122 5.71 -4.39 -7.98
C LEU A 122 6.22 -5.20 -6.80
N ASN A 123 7.20 -4.65 -6.08
CA ASN A 123 7.88 -5.36 -5.01
C ASN A 123 7.47 -4.84 -3.63
N PHE A 124 6.88 -5.68 -2.78
CA PHE A 124 6.59 -5.39 -1.38
C PHE A 124 7.69 -6.00 -0.51
N ARG A 125 8.41 -5.16 0.24
CA ARG A 125 9.53 -5.64 1.08
C ARG A 125 9.07 -6.26 2.41
N ALA A 126 7.94 -5.81 2.93
CA ALA A 126 7.25 -6.36 4.09
C ALA A 126 5.80 -5.87 4.10
N ILE A 127 4.90 -6.71 4.59
CA ILE A 127 3.50 -6.40 4.90
C ILE A 127 3.16 -7.13 6.19
N ASN A 128 2.68 -6.40 7.20
CA ASN A 128 2.27 -7.01 8.45
C ASN A 128 0.73 -7.05 8.58
N TYR A 129 0.05 -8.19 8.56
CA TYR A 129 0.51 -9.57 8.37
C TYR A 129 0.06 -10.19 7.03
N SER A 130 -0.93 -9.63 6.36
CA SER A 130 -1.49 -10.08 5.09
C SER A 130 -2.14 -8.90 4.39
N ALA A 131 -2.22 -8.97 3.07
CA ALA A 131 -2.89 -7.95 2.27
C ALA A 131 -3.58 -8.57 1.05
N GLU A 132 -4.61 -7.88 0.60
CA GLU A 132 -5.12 -7.98 -0.74
C GLU A 132 -4.60 -6.77 -1.51
N VAL A 133 -3.98 -6.99 -2.66
CA VAL A 133 -3.46 -5.93 -3.52
C VAL A 133 -4.39 -5.78 -4.70
N TYR A 134 -4.80 -4.54 -4.95
CA TYR A 134 -5.59 -4.18 -6.13
C TYR A 134 -4.79 -3.23 -6.99
N LEU A 135 -4.73 -3.49 -8.30
CA LEU A 135 -4.09 -2.62 -9.28
C LEU A 135 -4.95 -2.60 -10.55
N ASN A 136 -5.42 -1.42 -10.95
CA ASN A 136 -6.23 -1.21 -12.16
C ASN A 136 -7.40 -2.21 -12.30
N GLY A 137 -8.09 -2.51 -11.19
CA GLY A 137 -9.19 -3.47 -11.14
C GLY A 137 -8.79 -4.95 -10.97
N HIS A 138 -7.51 -5.29 -11.03
CA HIS A 138 -7.00 -6.65 -10.81
C HIS A 138 -6.67 -6.88 -9.34
N LYS A 139 -7.15 -8.00 -8.77
CA LYS A 139 -6.90 -8.40 -7.39
C LYS A 139 -5.85 -9.50 -7.32
N GLU A 140 -4.92 -9.38 -6.37
CA GLU A 140 -3.99 -10.44 -5.95
C GLU A 140 -4.06 -10.60 -4.42
N ILE A 141 -4.08 -11.83 -3.92
CA ILE A 141 -4.05 -12.10 -2.47
C ILE A 141 -2.63 -12.53 -2.09
N LEU A 142 -1.98 -11.75 -1.21
CA LEU A 142 -0.62 -12.06 -0.80
C LEU A 142 -0.58 -13.14 0.29
N PRO A 143 0.37 -14.10 0.21
CA PRO A 143 0.63 -15.03 1.30
C PRO A 143 0.96 -14.30 2.61
N LYS A 144 0.40 -14.75 3.73
CA LYS A 144 0.59 -14.09 5.02
C LYS A 144 2.01 -14.25 5.56
N GLY A 145 2.55 -13.22 6.21
CA GLY A 145 3.88 -13.25 6.85
C GLY A 145 4.58 -11.90 6.88
N MET A 146 4.84 -11.35 8.07
CA MET A 146 5.49 -10.02 8.21
C MET A 146 6.91 -9.91 7.62
N PHE A 147 7.63 -11.03 7.49
CA PHE A 147 8.99 -11.07 6.95
C PHE A 147 9.07 -11.53 5.49
N ARG A 148 7.91 -11.76 4.84
CA ARG A 148 7.87 -12.19 3.45
C ARG A 148 8.03 -11.00 2.53
N ARG A 149 8.88 -11.18 1.50
CA ARG A 149 8.94 -10.29 0.35
C ARG A 149 8.00 -10.82 -0.72
N HIS A 150 7.26 -9.92 -1.36
CA HIS A 150 6.37 -10.23 -2.47
C HIS A 150 6.83 -9.48 -3.71
N SER A 151 6.80 -10.14 -4.86
CA SER A 151 7.06 -9.53 -6.15
C SER A 151 5.94 -9.94 -7.09
N LEU A 152 5.14 -8.95 -7.52
CA LEU A 152 4.02 -9.15 -8.41
C LEU A 152 4.41 -8.70 -9.80
N ASN A 153 4.29 -9.57 -10.80
CA ASN A 153 4.44 -9.18 -12.19
C ASN A 153 3.19 -8.40 -12.63
N ILE A 154 3.36 -7.10 -12.88
CA ILE A 154 2.27 -6.18 -13.27
C ILE A 154 2.36 -5.76 -14.75
N THR A 155 3.23 -6.42 -15.52
CA THR A 155 3.58 -6.08 -16.92
C THR A 155 2.37 -5.88 -17.82
N ASP A 156 1.33 -6.69 -17.61
CA ASP A 156 0.12 -6.73 -18.46
C ASP A 156 -1.09 -6.03 -17.80
N ILE A 157 -0.90 -5.51 -16.57
CA ILE A 157 -1.94 -4.82 -15.78
C ILE A 157 -1.76 -3.29 -15.88
N LEU A 158 -0.55 -2.82 -16.19
CA LEU A 158 -0.27 -1.41 -16.40
C LEU A 158 -1.12 -0.83 -17.53
N THR A 159 -1.57 0.41 -17.35
CA THR A 159 -2.30 1.11 -18.40
C THR A 159 -1.35 1.58 -19.49
N PRO A 160 -1.83 1.89 -20.71
CA PRO A 160 -0.97 2.43 -21.77
C PRO A 160 -0.25 3.74 -21.40
N SER A 161 -0.82 4.52 -20.46
CA SER A 161 -0.21 5.73 -19.91
C SER A 161 0.86 5.47 -18.83
N GLY A 162 1.00 4.21 -18.39
CA GLY A 162 1.70 3.84 -17.16
C GLY A 162 0.71 3.78 -16.02
#